data_AF-A0A941YR99-F1
#
_entry.id   AF-A0A941YR99-F1
#
_cell.length_a   1.000
_cell.length_b   1.000
_cell.length_c   1.000
_cell.angle_alpha   90.00
_cell.angle_beta   90.00
_cell.angle_gamma   90.00
#
_symmetry.space_group_name_H-M   'P 1'
#
loop_
_entity.id
_entity.type
_entity.pdbx_description
1 polymer ?
#
loop_
_entity_poly.entity_id
_entity_poly.type
_entity_poly.pdbx_seq_one_letter_code
_entity_poly.pdbx_strand_id
1 'polypeptide(L)'
;MLPERPPFEKIEKAAQETVEGRNALMLLIGQLVFSWSNNESLLVYVLMLLMGTDEPAAAIVFATLNTTRARLELVRRLMLLKVVDPSVRRELEAVIERFNEAGRVRNELLHAMYSVNDRGEITHTQAMRFVEKRGRISFGDRNPMDQKRIEELRQVREQLRLLNRMLWDLLPRLSKSLRGGPMQGLRAKEADVQ
;
A
#
# COMPACT_ATOMS: atom_id res chain seq x y z
N MET A 1 -14.98 -34.59 11.59
CA MET A 1 -13.68 -34.94 12.18
C MET A 1 -12.84 -33.69 12.25
N LEU A 2 -12.11 -33.47 13.34
CA LEU A 2 -11.18 -32.34 13.46
C LEU A 2 -9.96 -32.59 12.57
N PRO A 3 -9.31 -31.54 12.02
CA PRO A 3 -8.05 -31.71 11.35
C PRO A 3 -7.01 -32.29 12.31
N GLU A 4 -6.13 -33.15 11.80
CA GLU A 4 -5.03 -33.69 12.58
C GLU A 4 -4.10 -32.58 13.06
N ARG A 5 -3.55 -32.74 14.26
CA ARG A 5 -2.58 -31.79 14.81
C ARG A 5 -1.32 -31.82 13.93
N PRO A 6 -0.85 -30.67 13.42
CA PRO A 6 0.40 -30.63 12.68
C PRO A 6 1.58 -31.15 13.51
N PRO A 7 2.57 -31.81 12.89
CA PRO A 7 3.77 -32.28 13.58
C PRO A 7 4.73 -31.10 13.85
N PHE A 8 4.36 -30.24 14.81
CA PHE A 8 5.04 -28.97 15.09
C PHE A 8 6.56 -29.12 15.28
N GLU A 9 7.01 -30.10 16.07
CA GLU A 9 8.44 -30.34 16.32
C GLU A 9 9.23 -30.61 15.03
N LYS A 10 8.65 -31.37 14.09
CA LYS A 10 9.29 -31.65 12.80
C LYS A 10 9.34 -30.38 11.93
N ILE A 11 8.25 -29.63 11.89
CA ILE A 11 8.15 -28.38 11.12
C ILE A 11 9.14 -27.34 11.64
N GLU A 12 9.26 -27.21 12.97
CA GLU A 12 10.18 -26.28 13.62
C GLU A 12 11.64 -26.64 13.37
N LYS A 13 11.99 -27.93 13.52
CA LYS A 13 13.34 -28.41 13.22
C LYS A 13 13.70 -28.19 11.75
N ALA A 14 12.81 -28.54 10.82
CA ALA A 14 13.04 -28.34 9.39
C ALA A 14 13.16 -26.84 9.04
N ALA A 15 12.36 -25.97 9.68
CA ALA A 15 12.47 -24.53 9.50
C ALA A 15 13.83 -23.96 9.97
N GLN A 16 14.46 -24.57 10.98
CA GLN A 16 15.83 -24.24 11.42
C GLN A 16 16.90 -24.70 10.40
N GLU A 17 16.61 -25.71 9.59
CA GLU A 17 17.50 -26.22 8.55
C GLU A 17 17.36 -25.42 7.23
N THR A 18 16.18 -24.84 6.95
CA THR A 18 15.92 -24.00 5.76
C THR A 18 15.85 -22.50 6.06
N VAL A 19 16.55 -22.06 7.11
CA VAL A 19 16.48 -20.68 7.66
C VAL A 19 16.75 -19.62 6.59
N GLU A 20 17.73 -19.82 5.71
CA GLU A 20 18.15 -18.79 4.76
C GLU A 20 17.03 -18.43 3.76
N GLY A 21 16.40 -19.42 3.13
CA GLY A 21 15.34 -19.19 2.14
C GLY A 21 14.08 -18.58 2.76
N ARG A 22 13.68 -19.08 3.94
CA ARG A 22 12.54 -18.54 4.69
C ARG A 22 12.81 -17.13 5.20
N ASN A 23 14.00 -16.86 5.71
CA ASN A 23 14.40 -15.53 6.16
C ASN A 23 14.42 -14.54 4.99
N ALA A 24 14.91 -14.94 3.82
CA ALA A 24 14.92 -14.09 2.64
C ALA A 24 13.49 -13.69 2.20
N LEU A 25 12.54 -14.64 2.21
CA LEU A 25 11.14 -14.35 1.91
C LEU A 25 10.50 -13.45 2.97
N MET A 26 10.69 -13.75 4.26
CA MET A 26 10.14 -12.93 5.35
C MET A 26 10.73 -11.51 5.34
N LEU A 27 12.02 -11.37 5.06
CA LEU A 27 12.67 -10.08 4.88
C LEU A 27 12.06 -9.32 3.70
N LEU A 28 11.81 -9.98 2.57
CA LEU A 28 11.17 -9.36 1.40
C LEU A 28 9.75 -8.87 1.72
N ILE A 29 8.94 -9.67 2.43
CA ILE A 29 7.60 -9.28 2.88
C ILE A 29 7.70 -8.09 3.85
N GLY A 30 8.63 -8.13 4.81
CA GLY A 30 8.87 -7.02 5.74
C GLY A 30 9.26 -5.73 5.03
N GLN A 31 10.14 -5.81 4.03
CA GLN A 31 10.53 -4.68 3.19
C GLN A 31 9.33 -4.11 2.41
N LEU A 32 8.49 -4.96 1.83
CA LEU A 32 7.26 -4.54 1.14
C LEU A 32 6.33 -3.76 2.08
N VAL A 33 6.07 -4.30 3.27
CA VAL A 33 5.19 -3.68 4.26
C VAL A 33 5.74 -2.34 4.75
N PHE A 34 7.04 -2.30 5.06
CA PHE A 34 7.73 -1.08 5.47
C PHE A 34 7.68 0.00 4.38
N SER A 35 8.07 -0.33 3.15
CA SER A 35 8.06 0.62 2.04
C SER A 35 6.65 1.10 1.71
N TRP A 36 5.65 0.22 1.75
CA TRP A 36 4.25 0.59 1.57
C TRP A 36 3.78 1.58 2.66
N SER A 37 4.08 1.31 3.93
CA SER A 37 3.70 2.19 5.04
C SER A 37 4.34 3.57 4.93
N ASN A 38 5.62 3.63 4.54
CA ASN A 38 6.32 4.91 4.33
C ASN A 38 5.78 5.69 3.14
N ASN A 39 5.31 5.02 2.10
CA ASN A 39 4.65 5.71 0.99
C ASN A 39 3.27 6.21 1.41
N GLU A 40 2.55 5.45 2.24
CA GLU A 40 1.22 5.84 2.70
C GLU A 40 1.27 7.13 3.51
N SER A 41 2.25 7.26 4.40
CA SER A 41 2.39 8.44 5.26
C SER A 41 2.62 9.73 4.46
N LEU A 42 3.24 9.66 3.27
CA LEU A 42 3.42 10.82 2.39
C LEU A 42 2.09 11.38 1.85
N LEU A 43 1.00 10.62 1.91
CA LEU A 43 -0.32 11.15 1.55
C LEU A 43 -0.76 12.28 2.50
N VAL A 44 -0.20 12.39 3.70
CA VAL A 44 -0.41 13.54 4.60
C VAL A 44 -0.01 14.84 3.88
N TYR A 45 1.16 14.90 3.25
CA TYR A 45 1.63 16.09 2.54
C TYR A 45 0.83 16.36 1.26
N VAL A 46 0.40 15.30 0.56
CA VAL A 46 -0.48 15.44 -0.60
C VAL A 46 -1.83 16.05 -0.19
N LEU A 47 -2.42 15.56 0.91
CA LEU A 47 -3.66 16.09 1.48
C LEU A 47 -3.47 17.53 1.98
N MET A 48 -2.38 17.83 2.66
CA MET A 48 -2.02 19.18 3.12
C MET A 48 -2.08 20.18 1.96
N LEU A 49 -1.41 19.87 0.86
CA LEU A 49 -1.40 20.70 -0.34
C LEU A 49 -2.78 20.81 -0.97
N LEU A 50 -3.47 19.69 -1.19
CA LEU A 50 -4.77 19.66 -1.87
C LEU A 50 -5.88 20.35 -1.08
N MET A 51 -5.83 20.30 0.25
CA MET A 51 -6.78 20.98 1.14
C MET A 51 -6.39 22.43 1.42
N GLY A 52 -5.13 22.82 1.19
CA GLY A 52 -4.64 24.16 1.49
C GLY A 52 -4.59 24.42 3.01
N THR A 53 -4.09 23.47 3.78
CA THR A 53 -4.04 23.51 5.25
C THR A 53 -2.63 23.22 5.77
N ASP A 54 -2.46 23.16 7.09
CA ASP A 54 -1.19 22.80 7.74
C ASP A 54 -1.03 21.28 7.93
N GLU A 55 0.18 20.84 8.27
CA GLU A 55 0.50 19.43 8.45
C GLU A 55 -0.32 18.77 9.58
N PRO A 56 -0.48 19.36 10.77
CA PRO A 56 -1.33 18.78 11.82
C PRO A 56 -2.78 18.55 11.38
N ALA A 57 -3.41 19.52 10.72
CA ALA A 57 -4.78 19.37 10.24
C ALA A 57 -4.88 18.28 9.17
N ALA A 58 -3.92 18.21 8.25
CA ALA A 58 -3.88 17.14 7.24
C ALA A 58 -3.67 15.75 7.88
N ALA A 59 -2.84 15.66 8.91
CA ALA A 59 -2.61 14.43 9.66
C ALA A 59 -3.87 13.95 10.39
N ILE A 60 -4.66 14.86 10.99
CA ILE A 60 -5.96 14.52 11.60
C ILE A 60 -6.89 13.91 10.54
N VAL A 61 -7.01 14.53 9.36
CA VAL A 61 -7.86 13.99 8.27
C VAL A 61 -7.35 12.62 7.83
N PHE A 62 -6.05 12.46 7.63
CA PHE A 62 -5.43 11.19 7.27
C PHE A 62 -5.71 10.08 8.30
N ALA A 63 -5.55 10.38 9.58
CA ALA A 63 -5.78 9.44 10.68
C ALA A 63 -7.27 9.07 10.83
N THR A 64 -8.17 10.01 10.54
CA THR A 64 -9.63 9.82 10.60
C THR A 64 -10.14 8.87 9.51
N LEU A 65 -9.51 8.87 8.34
CA LEU A 65 -9.86 7.96 7.25
C LEU A 65 -9.31 6.56 7.53
N ASN A 66 -10.17 5.66 8.04
CA ASN A 66 -9.80 4.33 8.54
C ASN A 66 -9.22 3.36 7.49
N THR A 67 -9.21 3.71 6.20
CA THR A 67 -8.65 2.85 5.15
C THR A 67 -7.82 3.66 4.16
N THR A 68 -6.74 3.06 3.66
CA THR A 68 -5.93 3.63 2.58
C THR A 68 -6.76 3.95 1.34
N ARG A 69 -7.74 3.09 1.04
CA ARG A 69 -8.67 3.30 -0.07
C ARG A 69 -9.44 4.62 0.08
N ALA A 70 -9.96 4.91 1.28
CA ALA A 70 -10.66 6.16 1.54
C ALA A 70 -9.72 7.38 1.42
N ARG A 71 -8.48 7.25 1.89
CA ARG A 71 -7.45 8.30 1.75
C ARG A 71 -7.13 8.60 0.28
N LEU A 72 -6.86 7.57 -0.52
CA LEU A 72 -6.58 7.72 -1.95
C LEU A 72 -7.78 8.26 -2.73
N GLU A 73 -9.00 7.86 -2.37
CA GLU A 73 -10.22 8.38 -2.98
C GLU A 73 -10.41 9.88 -2.67
N LEU A 74 -10.14 10.31 -1.43
CA LEU A 74 -10.15 11.74 -1.10
C LEU A 74 -9.12 12.51 -1.93
N VAL A 75 -7.89 11.98 -2.05
CA VAL A 75 -6.84 12.57 -2.89
C VAL A 75 -7.32 12.71 -4.35
N ARG A 76 -7.90 11.65 -4.96
CA ARG A 76 -8.43 11.73 -6.33
C ARG A 76 -9.49 12.83 -6.47
N ARG A 77 -10.45 12.90 -5.55
CA ARG A 77 -11.53 13.90 -5.61
C ARG A 77 -10.99 15.33 -5.48
N LEU A 78 -10.09 15.56 -4.53
CA LEU A 78 -9.47 16.87 -4.35
C LEU A 78 -8.58 17.23 -5.55
N MET A 79 -7.84 16.27 -6.09
CA MET A 79 -7.02 16.46 -7.30
C MET A 79 -7.86 16.96 -8.47
N LEU A 80 -9.00 16.31 -8.76
CA LEU A 80 -9.89 16.71 -9.85
C LEU A 80 -10.42 18.14 -9.68
N LEU A 81 -10.67 18.55 -8.44
CA LEU A 81 -11.18 19.87 -8.10
C LEU A 81 -10.10 20.96 -8.13
N LYS A 82 -8.89 20.67 -7.63
CA LYS A 82 -7.89 21.68 -7.26
C LYS A 82 -6.69 21.77 -8.19
N VAL A 83 -6.30 20.68 -8.86
CA VAL A 83 -5.09 20.65 -9.71
C VAL A 83 -5.43 21.15 -11.11
N VAL A 84 -4.78 22.24 -11.55
CA VAL A 84 -5.00 22.82 -12.89
C VAL A 84 -4.16 22.15 -13.97
N ASP A 85 -2.94 21.72 -13.64
CA ASP A 85 -2.00 21.16 -14.61
C ASP A 85 -2.38 19.70 -14.94
N PRO A 86 -2.77 19.39 -16.19
CA PRO A 86 -3.12 18.03 -16.60
C PRO A 86 -1.95 17.05 -16.51
N SER A 87 -0.70 17.51 -16.62
CA SER A 87 0.49 16.66 -16.49
C SER A 87 0.65 16.18 -15.05
N VAL A 88 0.57 17.10 -14.08
CA VAL A 88 0.63 16.80 -12.65
C VAL A 88 -0.53 15.91 -12.22
N ARG A 89 -1.74 16.17 -12.74
CA ARG A 89 -2.91 15.32 -12.48
C ARG A 89 -2.69 13.88 -12.94
N ARG A 90 -2.21 13.68 -14.18
CA ARG A 90 -1.91 12.34 -14.72
C ARG A 90 -0.86 11.62 -13.88
N GLU A 91 0.15 12.34 -13.41
CA GLU A 91 1.20 11.74 -12.61
C GLU A 91 0.72 11.35 -11.21
N LEU A 92 -0.09 12.19 -10.56
CA LEU A 92 -0.71 11.85 -9.28
C LEU A 92 -1.66 10.65 -9.43
N GLU A 93 -2.43 10.55 -10.52
CA GLU A 93 -3.25 9.36 -10.80
C GLU A 93 -2.38 8.11 -10.97
N ALA A 94 -1.27 8.19 -11.71
CA ALA A 94 -0.34 7.08 -11.87
C ALA A 94 0.29 6.63 -10.54
N VAL A 95 0.58 7.57 -9.63
CA VAL A 95 1.03 7.28 -8.27
C VAL A 95 -0.05 6.50 -7.50
N ILE A 96 -1.31 6.93 -7.58
CA ILE A 96 -2.44 6.28 -6.90
C ILE A 96 -2.66 4.86 -7.42
N GLU A 97 -2.59 4.64 -8.74
CA GLU A 97 -2.72 3.30 -9.33
C GLU A 97 -1.62 2.35 -8.86
N ARG A 98 -0.35 2.78 -8.91
CA ARG A 98 0.78 1.99 -8.39
C ARG A 98 0.63 1.67 -6.91
N PHE A 99 0.11 2.61 -6.13
CA PHE A 99 -0.16 2.40 -4.71
C PHE A 99 -1.21 1.31 -4.49
N ASN A 100 -2.30 1.34 -5.28
CA ASN A 100 -3.36 0.33 -5.21
C ASN A 100 -2.85 -1.06 -5.62
N GLU A 101 -2.04 -1.15 -6.68
CA GLU A 101 -1.43 -2.40 -7.13
C GLU A 101 -0.54 -3.01 -6.05
N ALA A 102 0.38 -2.23 -5.49
CA ALA A 102 1.24 -2.69 -4.40
C ALA A 102 0.44 -3.04 -3.13
N GLY A 103 -0.61 -2.28 -2.82
CA GLY A 103 -1.52 -2.54 -1.71
C GLY A 103 -2.25 -3.88 -1.84
N ARG A 104 -2.65 -4.28 -3.05
CA ARG A 104 -3.24 -5.61 -3.29
C ARG A 104 -2.26 -6.72 -2.95
N VAL A 105 -1.00 -6.61 -3.38
CA VAL A 105 0.05 -7.60 -3.09
C VAL A 105 0.34 -7.68 -1.59
N ARG A 106 0.49 -6.53 -0.92
CA ARG A 106 0.66 -6.46 0.54
C ARG A 106 -0.52 -7.11 1.28
N ASN A 107 -1.74 -6.81 0.87
CA ASN A 107 -2.93 -7.36 1.50
C ASN A 107 -3.08 -8.87 1.25
N GLU A 108 -2.74 -9.35 0.06
CA GLU A 108 -2.68 -10.79 -0.22
C GLU A 108 -1.73 -11.49 0.75
N LEU A 109 -0.50 -10.99 0.88
CA LEU A 109 0.51 -11.61 1.74
C LEU A 109 0.13 -11.55 3.23
N LEU A 110 -0.39 -10.42 3.71
CA LEU A 110 -0.72 -10.27 5.13
C LEU A 110 -2.05 -10.87 5.56
N HIS A 111 -2.91 -11.23 4.60
CA HIS A 111 -4.19 -11.89 4.83
C HIS A 111 -4.28 -13.25 4.10
N ALA A 112 -3.15 -13.96 4.04
CA ALA A 112 -3.05 -15.30 3.49
C ALA A 112 -2.81 -16.35 4.58
N MET A 113 -3.35 -17.55 4.36
CA MET A 113 -2.87 -18.76 5.01
C MET A 113 -1.61 -19.23 4.29
N TYR A 114 -0.56 -19.54 5.04
CA TYR A 114 0.72 -20.01 4.51
C TYR A 114 0.80 -21.53 4.62
N SER A 115 1.12 -22.20 3.51
CA SER A 115 1.41 -23.63 3.49
C SER A 115 2.91 -23.86 3.55
N VAL A 116 3.33 -24.81 4.38
CA VAL A 116 4.73 -25.17 4.60
C VAL A 116 4.93 -26.65 4.26
N ASN A 117 6.02 -27.00 3.58
CA ASN A 117 6.35 -28.40 3.30
C ASN A 117 7.13 -29.05 4.45
N ASP A 118 7.46 -30.34 4.32
CA ASP A 118 8.22 -31.10 5.33
C ASP A 118 9.64 -30.55 5.56
N ARG A 119 10.14 -29.71 4.65
CA ARG A 119 11.42 -29.01 4.77
C ARG A 119 11.29 -27.67 5.49
N GLY A 120 10.10 -27.23 5.89
CA GLY A 120 9.92 -25.94 6.54
C GLY A 120 9.85 -24.74 5.58
N GLU A 121 9.82 -24.99 4.27
CA GLU A 121 9.74 -23.97 3.23
C GLU A 121 8.29 -23.54 2.99
N ILE A 122 8.06 -22.24 2.80
CA ILE A 122 6.77 -21.71 2.41
C ILE A 122 6.53 -22.05 0.93
N THR A 123 5.52 -22.86 0.65
CA THR A 123 5.23 -23.31 -0.72
C THR A 123 4.06 -22.59 -1.36
N HIS A 124 3.08 -22.13 -0.57
CA HIS A 124 1.87 -21.50 -1.10
C HIS A 124 1.30 -20.46 -0.14
N THR A 125 0.59 -19.50 -0.71
CA THR A 125 -0.37 -18.64 -0.01
C THR A 125 -1.79 -19.03 -0.43
N GLN A 126 -2.76 -18.92 0.48
CA GLN A 126 -4.17 -19.06 0.15
C GLN A 126 -4.97 -17.90 0.75
N ALA A 127 -5.75 -17.24 -0.10
CA ALA A 127 -6.57 -16.11 0.34
C ALA A 127 -7.64 -16.57 1.34
N MET A 128 -7.72 -15.89 2.48
CA MET A 128 -8.67 -16.23 3.55
C MET A 128 -10.14 -15.91 3.21
N ARG A 129 -10.38 -15.14 2.15
CA ARG A 129 -11.75 -14.80 1.72
C ARG A 129 -12.47 -16.02 1.16
N PHE A 130 -13.76 -16.13 1.46
CA PHE A 130 -14.62 -17.11 0.81
C PHE A 130 -14.96 -16.68 -0.62
N VAL A 131 -15.07 -17.67 -1.50
CA VAL A 131 -15.52 -17.50 -2.89
C VAL A 131 -16.65 -18.49 -3.11
N GLU A 132 -17.77 -17.99 -3.63
CA GLU A 132 -18.86 -18.83 -4.09
C GLU A 132 -18.64 -19.17 -5.57
N LYS A 133 -18.53 -20.46 -5.89
CA LYS A 133 -18.50 -20.95 -7.27
C LYS A 133 -19.55 -22.05 -7.40
N ARG A 134 -20.53 -21.84 -8.29
CA ARG A 134 -21.60 -22.81 -8.60
C ARG A 134 -22.36 -23.30 -7.34
N GLY A 135 -22.71 -22.38 -6.44
CA GLY A 135 -23.44 -22.70 -5.21
C GLY A 135 -22.62 -23.41 -4.13
N ARG A 136 -21.29 -23.49 -4.29
CA ARG A 136 -20.37 -24.01 -3.26
C ARG A 136 -19.46 -22.91 -2.77
N ILE A 137 -19.34 -22.81 -1.45
CA ILE A 137 -18.41 -21.89 -0.78
C ILE A 137 -17.07 -22.61 -0.62
N SER A 138 -15.99 -22.00 -1.14
CA SER A 138 -14.62 -22.47 -0.93
C SER A 138 -13.73 -21.32 -0.46
N PHE A 139 -12.56 -21.64 0.10
CA PHE A 139 -11.50 -20.63 0.27
C PHE A 139 -11.07 -20.07 -1.10
N GLY A 140 -10.49 -18.88 -1.07
CA GLY A 140 -9.97 -18.20 -2.25
C GLY A 140 -8.79 -18.94 -2.88
N ASP A 141 -8.28 -18.33 -3.96
CA ASP A 141 -7.25 -18.95 -4.79
C ASP A 141 -5.98 -19.27 -3.98
N ARG A 142 -5.37 -20.40 -4.32
CA ARG A 142 -4.10 -20.88 -3.76
C ARG A 142 -3.00 -20.57 -4.76
N ASN A 143 -2.05 -19.73 -4.37
CA ASN A 143 -0.96 -19.26 -5.21
C ASN A 143 0.36 -19.93 -4.79
N PRO A 144 1.18 -20.43 -5.73
CA PRO A 144 2.50 -20.94 -5.42
C PRO A 144 3.44 -19.81 -5.01
N MET A 145 4.31 -20.09 -4.04
CA MET A 145 5.43 -19.22 -3.64
C MET A 145 6.73 -19.72 -4.29
N ASP A 146 6.70 -19.82 -5.62
CA ASP A 146 7.85 -20.24 -6.43
C ASP A 146 8.80 -19.07 -6.74
N GLN A 147 9.87 -19.35 -7.48
CA GLN A 147 10.86 -18.34 -7.85
C GLN A 147 10.26 -17.20 -8.69
N LYS A 148 9.28 -17.49 -9.56
CA LYS A 148 8.61 -16.47 -10.37
C LYS A 148 7.84 -15.52 -9.45
N ARG A 149 7.08 -16.07 -8.51
CA ARG A 149 6.34 -15.26 -7.53
C ARG A 149 7.27 -14.42 -6.67
N ILE A 150 8.40 -14.97 -6.23
CA ILE A 150 9.41 -14.23 -5.48
C ILE A 150 9.97 -13.07 -6.30
N GLU A 151 10.19 -13.25 -7.60
CA GLU A 151 10.66 -12.17 -8.47
C GLU A 151 9.59 -11.08 -8.67
N GLU A 152 8.32 -11.44 -8.82
CA GLU A 152 7.21 -10.47 -8.83
C GLU A 152 7.19 -9.62 -7.55
N LEU A 153 7.41 -10.24 -6.38
CA LEU A 153 7.50 -9.52 -5.11
C LEU A 153 8.70 -8.57 -5.05
N ARG A 154 9.84 -8.95 -5.62
CA ARG A 154 11.03 -8.08 -5.73
C ARG A 154 10.75 -6.87 -6.62
N GLN A 155 10.01 -7.06 -7.71
CA GLN A 155 9.59 -5.97 -8.59
C GLN A 155 8.64 -5.01 -7.89
N VAL A 156 7.64 -5.51 -7.16
CA VAL A 156 6.72 -4.67 -6.38
C VAL A 156 7.46 -3.87 -5.30
N ARG A 157 8.46 -4.47 -4.64
CA ARG A 157 9.31 -3.76 -3.69
C ARG A 157 10.06 -2.61 -4.35
N GLU A 158 10.64 -2.84 -5.53
CA GLU A 158 11.34 -1.78 -6.25
C GLU A 158 10.39 -0.67 -6.72
N GLN A 159 9.19 -1.04 -7.18
CA GLN A 159 8.13 -0.07 -7.49
C GLN A 159 7.76 0.79 -6.29
N LEU A 160 7.60 0.20 -5.10
CA LEU A 160 7.35 0.95 -3.86
C LEU A 160 8.51 1.88 -3.52
N ARG A 161 9.76 1.45 -3.71
CA ARG A 161 10.94 2.29 -3.47
C ARG A 161 10.97 3.51 -4.41
N LEU A 162 10.64 3.31 -5.68
CA LEU A 162 10.54 4.37 -6.67
C LEU A 162 9.34 5.30 -6.40
N LEU A 163 8.20 4.74 -5.99
CA LEU A 163 6.99 5.49 -5.66
C LEU A 163 7.25 6.54 -4.58
N ASN A 164 8.11 6.23 -3.60
CA ASN A 164 8.52 7.18 -2.57
C ASN A 164 9.17 8.43 -3.16
N ARG A 165 10.14 8.23 -4.05
CA ARG A 165 10.87 9.32 -4.72
C ARG A 165 9.93 10.12 -5.62
N MET A 166 9.09 9.42 -6.39
CA MET A 166 8.08 10.06 -7.23
C MET A 166 7.15 10.96 -6.44
N LEU A 167 6.67 10.52 -5.26
CA LEU A 167 5.84 11.33 -4.39
C LEU A 167 6.57 12.60 -3.94
N TRP A 168 7.81 12.48 -3.46
CA TRP A 168 8.62 13.63 -3.06
C TRP A 168 8.86 14.62 -4.20
N ASP A 169 9.22 14.14 -5.39
CA ASP A 169 9.47 14.97 -6.58
C ASP A 169 8.18 15.61 -7.12
N LEU A 170 7.02 14.99 -6.86
CA LEU A 170 5.70 15.51 -7.21
C LEU A 170 5.27 16.66 -6.31
N LEU A 171 5.59 16.67 -5.01
CA LEU A 171 5.08 17.67 -4.06
C LEU A 171 5.32 19.14 -4.50
N PRO A 172 6.52 19.57 -4.92
CA PRO A 172 6.74 20.95 -5.35
C PRO A 172 5.95 21.33 -6.60
N ARG A 173 5.79 20.40 -7.54
CA ARG A 173 5.02 20.62 -8.78
C ARG A 173 3.53 20.63 -8.51
N LEU A 174 3.07 19.74 -7.63
CA LEU A 174 1.70 19.71 -7.13
C LEU A 174 1.34 21.07 -6.53
N SER A 175 2.15 21.58 -5.60
CA SER A 175 1.96 22.90 -4.98
C SER A 175 1.81 24.04 -6.00
N LYS A 176 2.69 24.08 -7.02
CA LYS A 176 2.63 25.08 -8.11
C LYS A 176 1.39 24.95 -9.00
N SER A 177 0.83 23.75 -9.10
CA SER A 177 -0.31 23.43 -9.97
C SER A 177 -1.69 23.61 -9.34
N LEU A 178 -1.79 24.11 -8.10
CA LEU A 178 -3.07 24.28 -7.42
C LEU A 178 -3.79 25.56 -7.83
N ARG A 179 -5.10 25.49 -8.03
CA ARG A 179 -5.97 26.67 -8.17
C ARG A 179 -5.83 27.57 -6.94
N GLY A 180 -5.46 28.83 -7.17
CA GLY A 180 -5.43 29.87 -6.13
C GLY A 180 -4.19 29.88 -5.24
N GLY A 181 -3.19 29.02 -5.46
CA GLY A 181 -1.94 29.00 -4.66
C GLY A 181 -2.15 28.80 -3.14
N PRO A 182 -1.07 28.54 -2.36
CA PRO A 182 -1.21 28.23 -0.93
C PRO A 182 -1.66 29.41 -0.04
N MET A 183 -1.89 30.61 -0.58
CA MET A 183 -1.95 31.86 0.20
C MET A 183 -3.07 32.83 -0.19
N GLN A 184 -4.00 32.46 -1.07
CA GLN A 184 -5.02 33.40 -1.55
C GLN A 184 -6.31 33.35 -0.71
N GLY A 185 -6.56 32.23 0.00
CA GLY A 185 -7.70 32.11 0.92
C GLY A 185 -7.49 32.74 2.31
N LEU A 186 -6.24 32.87 2.77
CA LEU A 186 -5.90 33.55 4.03
C LEU A 186 -5.80 35.07 3.85
N ARG A 187 -5.21 35.56 2.75
CA ARG A 187 -5.13 37.01 2.46
C ARG A 187 -6.47 37.66 2.16
N ALA A 188 -7.44 36.92 1.62
CA ALA A 188 -8.79 37.45 1.39
C ALA A 188 -9.54 37.76 2.70
N LYS A 189 -9.21 37.09 3.81
CA LYS A 189 -9.83 37.37 5.12
C LYS A 189 -9.16 38.51 5.89
N GLU A 190 -7.90 38.83 5.60
CA GLU A 190 -7.22 39.97 6.22
C GLU A 190 -7.53 41.31 5.51
N ALA A 191 -7.95 41.27 4.25
CA ALA A 191 -8.33 42.46 3.48
C ALA A 191 -9.78 42.93 3.70
N ASP A 192 -10.66 42.08 4.23
CA ASP A 192 -12.07 42.42 4.56
C ASP A 192 -12.24 42.91 6.02
N VAL A 193 -11.14 43.12 6.75
CA VAL A 193 -11.13 43.60 8.16
C VAL A 193 -10.25 44.84 8.32
N GLN A 194 -10.11 45.67 7.29
CA GLN A 194 -9.55 47.02 7.37
C GLN A 194 -10.51 48.07 6.82
#